data_AF-A0A140PT71-F1
#
_entry.id   AF-A0A140PT71-F1
#
_cell.length_a   1.000
_cell.length_b   1.000
_cell.length_c   1.000
_cell.angle_alpha   90.00
_cell.angle_beta   90.00
_cell.angle_gamma   90.00
#
_symmetry.space_group_name_H-M   'P 1'
#
loop_
_entity.id
_entity.type
_entity.pdbx_description
1 polymer ?
#
loop_
_entity_poly.entity_id
_entity_poly.type
_entity_poly.pdbx_seq_one_letter_code
_entity_poly.pdbx_strand_id
1 'polypeptide(L)'
;MKKENREKEQTKANPNFTGNHEFFAFGKTTLYQSVYGSVKRLENGKYDVDITVMFQYTDRFEDVKNINNSSVAKQGLNKEFEGGKSFSFKTEPKIIIVKKQVNNLDEITGLLKNRLRNIDDNSEEGKDNIRADFYDSVVF
;
A
#
# COMPACT_ATOMS: atom_id res chain seq x y z
N MET A 1 13.25 -16.30 -22.22
CA MET A 1 13.80 -15.15 -21.47
C MET A 1 12.80 -14.77 -20.38
N LYS A 2 13.15 -14.91 -19.10
CA LYS A 2 12.36 -14.42 -17.96
C LYS A 2 12.68 -12.93 -17.77
N LYS A 3 11.68 -12.05 -17.83
CA LYS A 3 11.83 -10.62 -17.53
C LYS A 3 11.86 -10.44 -16.00
N GLU A 4 13.06 -10.40 -15.44
CA GLU A 4 13.29 -9.94 -14.06
C GLU A 4 13.35 -8.40 -14.03
N ASN A 5 12.21 -7.74 -14.24
CA ASN A 5 12.08 -6.29 -13.96
C ASN A 5 11.27 -6.11 -12.67
N ARG A 6 11.77 -6.68 -11.57
CA ARG A 6 11.21 -6.46 -10.23
C ARG A 6 12.24 -5.66 -9.44
N GLU A 7 12.14 -4.33 -9.48
CA GLU A 7 12.86 -3.50 -8.50
C GLU A 7 12.43 -3.97 -7.10
N LYS A 8 13.40 -4.53 -6.38
CA LYS A 8 13.25 -5.04 -5.00
C LYS A 8 13.47 -3.95 -3.95
N GLU A 9 13.75 -2.72 -4.38
CA GLU A 9 14.13 -1.59 -3.53
C GLU A 9 12.88 -0.89 -2.95
N GLN A 10 12.34 -1.53 -1.92
CA GLN A 10 11.90 -0.93 -0.65
C GLN A 10 11.32 0.50 -0.66
N THR A 11 10.04 0.66 -0.95
CA THR A 11 9.21 1.70 -0.31
C THR A 11 8.46 1.07 0.87
N LYS A 12 9.19 0.79 1.96
CA LYS A 12 8.62 0.18 3.16
C LYS A 12 7.99 1.26 4.05
N ALA A 13 6.67 1.37 4.05
CA ALA A 13 5.93 2.14 5.05
C ALA A 13 5.60 1.25 6.27
N ASN A 14 5.86 1.74 7.49
CA ASN A 14 5.52 1.06 8.75
C ASN A 14 4.39 1.82 9.48
N PRO A 15 3.13 1.79 9.01
CA PRO A 15 2.00 2.39 9.72
C PRO A 15 1.82 1.74 11.10
N ASN A 16 1.51 2.54 12.12
CA ASN A 16 1.27 2.07 13.49
C ASN A 16 -0.22 1.81 13.71
N PHE A 17 -0.62 0.54 13.79
CA PHE A 17 -2.01 0.13 14.06
C PHE A 17 -2.27 -0.27 15.53
N THR A 18 -1.28 -0.17 16.42
CA THR A 18 -1.38 -0.64 17.82
C THR A 18 -1.88 0.45 18.78
N GLY A 19 -2.70 1.39 18.29
CA GLY A 19 -3.29 2.46 19.10
C GLY A 19 -4.34 1.97 20.11
N ASN A 20 -4.89 0.76 19.95
CA ASN A 20 -5.85 0.17 20.88
C ASN A 20 -5.13 -0.63 21.98
N HIS A 21 -5.38 -0.25 23.24
CA HIS A 21 -4.60 -0.60 24.43
C HIS A 21 -4.77 -2.04 24.95
N GLU A 22 -5.35 -2.95 24.17
CA GLU A 22 -5.65 -4.33 24.61
C GLU A 22 -4.52 -5.32 24.26
N PHE A 23 -3.59 -4.94 23.38
CA PHE A 23 -2.45 -5.77 22.98
C PHE A 23 -1.17 -4.93 22.85
N PHE A 24 -0.10 -5.31 23.57
CA PHE A 24 1.26 -4.89 23.22
C PHE A 24 1.82 -5.94 22.25
N ALA A 25 1.88 -5.59 20.97
CA ALA A 25 2.55 -6.40 19.98
C ALA A 25 3.44 -5.49 19.14
N PHE A 26 4.68 -5.91 18.90
CA PHE A 26 5.55 -5.20 17.96
C PHE A 26 5.14 -5.61 16.55
N GLY A 27 4.15 -4.91 16.00
CA GLY A 27 3.69 -5.08 14.63
C GLY A 27 4.72 -4.54 13.63
N LYS A 28 5.20 -5.40 12.74
CA LYS A 28 5.95 -5.02 11.54
C LYS A 28 5.02 -5.13 10.35
N THR A 29 4.47 -4.00 9.92
CA THR A 29 3.77 -3.91 8.66
C THR A 29 4.75 -3.82 7.49
N THR A 30 4.50 -4.57 6.42
CA THR A 30 5.21 -4.40 5.14
C THR A 30 4.20 -4.27 4.00
N LEU A 31 4.28 -3.17 3.26
CA LEU A 31 3.56 -2.98 2.01
C LEU A 31 4.43 -3.48 0.84
N TYR A 32 3.90 -4.43 0.08
CA TYR A 32 4.47 -4.86 -1.18
C TYR A 32 3.72 -4.18 -2.32
N GLN A 33 4.46 -3.41 -3.13
CA GLN A 33 3.97 -2.84 -4.37
C GLN A 33 4.80 -3.39 -5.53
N SER A 34 4.14 -3.77 -6.62
CA SER A 34 4.83 -4.10 -7.87
C SER A 34 4.04 -3.61 -9.07
N VAL A 35 4.75 -3.07 -10.05
CA VAL A 35 4.19 -2.56 -11.32
C VAL A 35 4.75 -3.40 -12.46
N TYR A 36 3.89 -3.80 -13.40
CA TYR A 36 4.28 -4.48 -14.63
C TYR A 36 3.47 -3.97 -15.81
N GLY A 37 4.03 -4.04 -17.02
CA GLY A 37 3.36 -3.60 -18.24
C GLY A 37 4.24 -2.71 -19.11
N SER A 38 3.60 -1.79 -19.81
CA SER A 38 4.26 -0.89 -20.76
C SER A 38 3.62 0.49 -20.81
N VAL A 39 4.47 1.49 -21.04
CA VAL A 39 4.09 2.85 -21.37
C VAL A 39 4.78 3.17 -22.69
N LYS A 40 4.00 3.51 -23.73
CA LYS A 40 4.53 3.82 -25.05
C LYS A 40 4.10 5.23 -25.45
N ARG A 41 5.07 6.09 -25.77
CA ARG A 41 4.77 7.39 -26.38
C ARG A 41 4.30 7.19 -27.82
N LEU A 42 3.21 7.85 -28.17
CA LEU A 42 2.59 7.84 -29.50
C LEU A 42 3.07 9.05 -30.32
N GLU A 43 2.94 8.96 -31.64
CA GLU A 43 3.33 10.04 -32.57
C GLU A 43 2.58 11.35 -32.33
N ASN A 44 1.34 11.26 -31.83
CA ASN A 44 0.52 12.42 -31.46
C ASN A 44 0.93 13.08 -30.12
N GLY A 45 2.06 12.66 -29.53
CA GLY A 45 2.59 13.19 -28.27
C GLY A 45 1.97 12.59 -27.01
N LYS A 46 0.90 11.80 -27.12
CA LYS A 46 0.23 11.12 -25.99
C LYS A 46 0.97 9.85 -25.60
N TYR A 47 0.51 9.20 -24.52
CA TYR A 47 1.02 7.92 -24.06
C TYR A 47 -0.07 6.86 -24.09
N ASP A 48 0.26 5.69 -24.64
CA ASP A 48 -0.51 4.47 -24.49
C ASP A 48 0.00 3.72 -23.26
N VAL A 49 -0.83 3.63 -22.23
CA VAL A 49 -0.50 3.02 -20.94
C VAL A 49 -1.27 1.72 -20.80
N ASP A 50 -0.54 0.62 -20.61
CA ASP A 50 -1.07 -0.69 -20.22
C ASP A 50 -0.20 -1.21 -19.07
N ILE A 51 -0.56 -0.81 -17.85
CA ILE A 51 0.14 -1.22 -16.64
C ILE A 51 -0.82 -1.90 -15.68
N THR A 52 -0.25 -2.81 -14.89
CA THR A 52 -0.92 -3.40 -13.76
C THR A 52 -0.09 -3.17 -12.50
N VAL A 53 -0.76 -2.71 -11.45
CA VAL A 53 -0.19 -2.46 -10.14
C VAL A 53 -0.79 -3.43 -9.15
N MET A 54 0.06 -4.16 -8.44
CA MET A 54 -0.35 -5.05 -7.36
C MET A 54 0.05 -4.42 -6.02
N PHE A 55 -0.94 -4.28 -5.13
CA PHE A 55 -0.73 -3.92 -3.74
C PHE A 55 -1.01 -5.12 -2.86
N GLN A 56 -0.10 -5.46 -1.96
CA GLN A 56 -0.30 -6.52 -0.99
C GLN A 56 0.29 -6.12 0.35
N TYR A 57 -0.49 -6.29 1.40
CA TYR A 57 -0.08 -6.01 2.75
C TYR A 57 0.28 -7.31 3.47
N THR A 58 1.31 -7.26 4.29
CA THR A 58 1.60 -8.30 5.29
C THR A 58 1.84 -7.63 6.63
N ASP A 59 1.09 -8.04 7.65
CA ASP A 59 1.44 -7.73 9.02
C ASP A 59 2.10 -8.92 9.66
N ARG A 60 3.11 -8.66 10.49
CA ARG A 60 3.73 -9.65 11.33
C ARG A 60 3.80 -9.11 12.75
N PHE A 61 3.21 -9.84 13.68
CA PHE A 61 3.26 -9.52 15.09
C PHE A 61 4.31 -10.38 15.75
N GLU A 62 5.37 -9.74 16.21
CA GLU A 62 6.39 -10.36 17.04
C GLU A 62 6.05 -10.08 18.52
N ASP A 63 6.26 -11.07 19.38
CA ASP A 63 6.12 -10.95 20.83
C ASP A 63 4.73 -10.51 21.32
N VAL A 64 3.67 -11.16 20.80
CA VAL A 64 2.28 -10.90 21.21
C VAL A 64 2.07 -11.37 22.66
N LYS A 65 1.93 -10.43 23.60
CA LYS A 65 1.64 -10.71 25.01
C LYS A 65 0.19 -10.37 25.30
N ASN A 66 -0.54 -11.32 25.88
CA ASN A 66 -1.91 -11.09 26.32
C ASN A 66 -1.86 -10.31 27.65
N ILE A 67 -2.33 -9.06 27.66
CA ILE A 67 -2.48 -8.30 28.91
C ILE A 67 -3.78 -8.80 29.54
N ASN A 68 -3.68 -9.54 30.65
CA ASN A 68 -4.87 -9.86 31.40
C ASN A 68 -5.33 -8.59 32.13
N ASN A 69 -6.26 -7.83 31.54
CA ASN A 69 -6.86 -6.61 32.12
C ASN A 69 -7.81 -6.90 33.29
N SER A 70 -7.95 -8.17 33.72
CA SER A 70 -8.77 -8.51 34.87
C SER A 70 -8.10 -8.05 36.17
N SER A 71 -8.82 -7.28 36.97
CA SER A 71 -8.45 -6.93 38.36
C SER A 71 -8.30 -8.14 39.29
N VAL A 72 -8.71 -9.34 38.83
CA VAL A 72 -8.60 -10.62 39.56
C VAL A 72 -7.34 -11.40 39.16
N ALA A 73 -6.60 -10.94 38.13
CA ALA A 73 -5.35 -11.56 37.72
C ALA A 73 -4.28 -11.33 38.80
N LYS A 74 -4.16 -12.28 39.73
CA LYS A 74 -3.13 -12.27 40.77
C LYS A 74 -1.76 -12.08 40.13
N GLN A 75 -1.19 -10.91 40.38
CA GLN A 75 0.11 -10.44 39.92
C GLN A 75 1.21 -11.47 40.21
N GLY A 76 1.64 -12.19 39.18
CA GLY A 76 2.93 -12.84 39.12
C GLY A 76 3.90 -11.91 38.40
N LEU A 77 4.49 -10.99 39.15
CA LEU A 77 5.17 -9.77 38.69
C LEU A 77 6.46 -9.94 37.87
N ASN A 78 6.99 -11.15 37.64
CA ASN A 78 8.24 -11.34 36.90
C ASN A 78 8.18 -12.56 35.97
N LYS A 79 7.19 -12.63 35.08
CA LYS A 79 7.35 -13.48 33.90
C LYS A 79 7.94 -12.62 32.80
N GLU A 80 9.26 -12.75 32.61
CA GLU A 80 9.80 -12.58 31.26
C GLU A 80 8.94 -13.44 30.35
N PHE A 81 8.15 -12.78 29.51
CA PHE A 81 7.29 -13.46 28.54
C PHE A 81 8.18 -13.95 27.39
N GLU A 82 9.09 -14.88 27.68
CA GLU A 82 9.76 -15.66 26.65
C GLU A 82 8.72 -16.60 26.02
N GLY A 83 8.50 -16.48 24.71
CA GLY A 83 7.70 -17.45 23.94
C GLY A 83 6.34 -16.99 23.42
N GLY A 84 6.08 -15.67 23.28
CA GLY A 84 4.91 -15.18 22.57
C GLY A 84 4.83 -15.77 21.14
N LYS A 85 3.70 -16.39 20.78
CA LYS A 85 3.52 -16.97 19.44
C LYS A 85 3.36 -15.85 18.42
N SER A 86 4.31 -15.76 17.49
CA SER A 86 4.18 -14.86 16.35
C SER A 86 3.01 -15.30 15.47
N PHE A 87 2.27 -14.34 14.94
CA PHE A 87 1.33 -14.59 13.86
C PHE A 87 1.48 -13.51 12.80
N SER A 88 1.09 -13.86 11.58
CA SER A 88 1.08 -12.93 10.46
C SER A 88 -0.20 -13.10 9.67
N PHE A 89 -0.74 -12.01 9.18
CA PHE A 89 -1.79 -12.06 8.17
C PHE A 89 -1.35 -11.32 6.93
N LYS A 90 -1.72 -11.90 5.79
CA LYS A 90 -1.42 -11.39 4.47
C LYS A 90 -2.75 -11.06 3.81
N THR A 91 -2.90 -9.85 3.30
CA THR A 91 -4.11 -9.54 2.54
C THR A 91 -4.07 -10.24 1.20
N GLU A 92 -5.25 -10.52 0.66
CA GLU A 92 -5.36 -10.78 -0.77
C GLU A 92 -4.73 -9.62 -1.56
N PRO A 93 -3.99 -9.91 -2.65
CA PRO A 93 -3.45 -8.86 -3.48
C PRO A 93 -4.58 -8.03 -4.11
N LYS A 94 -4.50 -6.71 -3.96
CA LYS A 94 -5.35 -5.79 -4.73
C LYS A 94 -4.65 -5.49 -6.05
N ILE A 95 -5.26 -5.94 -7.13
CA ILE A 95 -4.77 -5.75 -8.50
C ILE A 95 -5.50 -4.57 -9.13
N ILE A 96 -4.74 -3.63 -9.68
CA ILE A 96 -5.25 -2.45 -10.36
C ILE A 96 -4.69 -2.41 -11.76
N ILE A 97 -5.57 -2.25 -12.73
CA ILE A 97 -5.20 -2.19 -14.14
C ILE A 97 -5.48 -0.76 -14.63
N VAL A 98 -4.46 -0.16 -15.24
CA VAL A 98 -4.59 1.08 -16.00
C VAL A 98 -4.30 0.76 -17.44
N LYS A 99 -5.36 0.74 -18.26
CA LYS A 99 -5.29 0.53 -19.70
C LYS A 99 -6.01 1.67 -20.41
N LYS A 100 -5.28 2.72 -20.76
CA LYS A 100 -5.84 3.97 -21.29
C LYS A 100 -4.78 4.80 -22.00
N GLN A 101 -5.20 5.59 -22.98
CA GLN A 101 -4.37 6.69 -23.49
C GLN A 101 -4.47 7.91 -22.57
N VAL A 102 -3.32 8.48 -22.22
CA VAL A 102 -3.22 9.68 -21.38
C VAL A 102 -2.44 10.76 -22.12
N ASN A 103 -2.71 12.03 -21.82
CA ASN A 103 -1.96 13.14 -22.43
C ASN A 103 -0.65 13.38 -21.67
N ASN A 104 -0.65 13.23 -20.34
CA ASN A 104 0.53 13.28 -19.48
C ASN A 104 0.64 11.98 -18.64
N LEU A 105 1.87 11.56 -18.32
CA LEU A 105 2.14 10.45 -17.39
C LEU A 105 1.66 10.75 -15.97
N ASP A 106 1.59 12.02 -15.56
CA ASP A 106 1.08 12.43 -14.24
C ASP A 106 -0.39 12.02 -14.03
N GLU A 107 -1.17 11.90 -15.12
CA GLU A 107 -2.55 11.39 -15.09
C GLU A 107 -2.65 9.96 -14.52
N ILE A 108 -1.56 9.17 -14.56
CA ILE A 108 -1.53 7.79 -14.05
C ILE A 108 -1.81 7.75 -12.54
N THR A 109 -1.30 8.71 -11.77
CA THR A 109 -1.51 8.78 -10.32
C THR A 109 -3.00 8.95 -10.00
N GLY A 110 -3.66 9.86 -10.72
CA GLY A 110 -5.11 10.06 -10.61
C GLY A 110 -5.92 8.83 -11.00
N LEU A 111 -5.55 8.16 -12.09
CA LEU A 111 -6.19 6.91 -12.53
C LEU A 111 -6.04 5.80 -11.48
N LEU A 112 -4.86 5.66 -10.86
CA LEU A 112 -4.64 4.70 -9.78
C LEU A 112 -5.50 5.02 -8.56
N LYS A 113 -5.61 6.30 -8.18
CA LYS A 113 -6.47 6.76 -7.07
C LYS A 113 -7.93 6.43 -7.32
N ASN A 114 -8.43 6.67 -8.54
CA ASN A 114 -9.80 6.35 -8.92
C ASN A 114 -10.07 4.85 -8.81
N ARG A 115 -9.20 4.00 -9.37
CA ARG A 115 -9.34 2.54 -9.27
C ARG A 115 -9.23 2.03 -7.84
N LEU A 116 -8.35 2.62 -7.02
CA LEU A 116 -8.25 2.25 -5.60
C LEU A 116 -9.56 2.52 -4.84
N ARG A 117 -10.23 3.61 -5.17
CA ARG A 117 -11.44 4.09 -4.48
C ARG A 117 -12.74 3.73 -5.19
N ASN A 118 -12.68 2.99 -6.29
CA ASN A 118 -13.83 2.67 -7.15
C ASN A 118 -14.59 3.91 -7.65
N ILE A 119 -13.85 4.98 -7.99
CA ILE A 119 -14.40 6.22 -8.56
C ILE A 119 -14.44 6.08 -10.09
N ASP A 120 -15.52 6.53 -10.72
CA ASP A 120 -15.62 6.62 -12.18
C ASP A 120 -14.73 7.75 -12.70
N ASP A 121 -13.82 7.45 -13.63
CA ASP A 121 -12.92 8.42 -14.27
C ASP A 121 -13.66 9.60 -14.93
N ASN A 122 -14.93 9.41 -15.30
CA ASN A 122 -15.74 10.43 -15.97
C ASN A 122 -16.59 11.29 -15.01
N SER A 123 -16.69 10.88 -13.74
CA SER A 123 -17.30 11.69 -12.69
C SER A 123 -16.50 12.99 -12.46
N GLU A 124 -17.12 13.96 -11.78
CA GLU A 124 -16.43 15.21 -11.41
C GLU A 124 -15.19 14.91 -10.56
N GLU A 125 -15.36 14.13 -9.48
CA GLU A 125 -14.24 13.67 -8.63
C GLU A 125 -13.18 12.89 -9.41
N GLY A 126 -13.61 12.01 -10.32
CA GLY A 126 -12.70 11.21 -11.13
C GLY A 126 -11.84 12.04 -12.06
N LYS A 127 -12.43 13.06 -12.70
CA LYS A 127 -11.71 14.00 -13.57
C LYS A 127 -10.77 14.88 -12.77
N ASP A 128 -11.18 15.34 -11.59
CA ASP A 128 -10.35 16.17 -10.72
C ASP A 128 -9.12 15.42 -10.22
N ASN A 129 -9.28 14.15 -9.84
CA ASN A 129 -8.16 13.28 -9.47
C ASN A 129 -7.17 13.09 -10.62
N ILE A 130 -7.63 13.02 -11.88
CA ILE A 130 -6.78 12.84 -13.07
C ILE A 130 -6.10 14.14 -13.50
N ARG A 131 -6.74 15.28 -13.26
CA ARG A 131 -6.24 16.62 -13.63
C ARG A 131 -5.19 17.17 -12.66
N ALA A 132 -5.17 16.68 -11.43
CA ALA A 132 -4.28 17.18 -10.38
C ALA A 132 -2.83 16.74 -10.64
N ASP A 133 -2.10 17.57 -11.41
CA ASP A 133 -0.65 17.85 -11.33
C ASP A 133 -0.26 19.05 -12.23
N PHE A 134 -1.02 20.15 -12.14
CA PHE A 134 -0.58 21.47 -12.67
C PHE A 134 -0.23 22.48 -11.55
N TYR A 135 -0.32 22.06 -10.29
CA TYR A 135 0.08 22.86 -9.13
C TYR A 135 0.76 21.97 -8.09
N ASP A 136 2.02 21.64 -8.32
CA ASP A 136 3.01 21.93 -7.30
C ASP A 136 4.25 22.56 -7.97
N SER A 137 4.48 23.77 -7.51
CA SER A 137 5.49 24.73 -7.91
C SER A 137 6.90 24.16 -7.93
N VAL A 138 7.67 24.66 -8.91
CA VAL A 138 9.10 24.93 -8.76
C VAL A 138 9.42 25.34 -7.33
N VAL A 139 10.20 24.53 -6.61
CA VAL A 139 11.06 25.02 -5.54
C VAL A 139 12.48 24.66 -5.95
N PHE A 140 13.27 25.71 -6.14
CA PHE A 140 14.68 25.70 -6.52
C PHE A 140 15.53 24.87 -5.54
#